data_AF-A0A505IYY7-F1
#
_entry.id   AF-A0A505IYY7-F1
#
_cell.length_a   1.000
_cell.length_b   1.000
_cell.length_c   1.000
_cell.angle_alpha   90.00
_cell.angle_beta   90.00
_cell.angle_gamma   90.00
#
_symmetry.space_group_name_H-M   'P 1'
#
loop_
_entity.id
_entity.type
_entity.pdbx_description
1 polymer ?
#
loop_
_entity_poly.entity_id
_entity_poly.type
_entity_poly.pdbx_seq_one_letter_code
_entity_poly.pdbx_strand_id
1 'polypeptide(L)'
;MLQSKEKNIEQQKALMISVRFFSNKVNSILERNLIVDQKADIAETLAYLEDSLGEINILTHTIQHVFCIAEHARLDQAGCHHRLEHFWGDVICYVIECVDKSGNYYDFKVVGNVDAGDKELIDAFNELTDDLVILNIYEYKDCWIKRERSTLKGT
;
A
#
# COMPACT_ATOMS: atom_id res chain seq x y z
N MET A 1 -27.46 5.53 1.06
CA MET A 1 -26.24 6.30 0.69
C MET A 1 -25.19 6.28 1.80
N LEU A 2 -25.52 6.48 3.08
CA LEU A 2 -24.53 6.37 4.18
C LEU A 2 -23.93 4.95 4.35
N GLN A 3 -24.77 3.90 4.42
CA GLN A 3 -24.31 2.51 4.56
C GLN A 3 -23.44 2.01 3.38
N SER A 4 -23.57 2.61 2.18
CA SER A 4 -22.74 2.25 1.03
C SER A 4 -21.38 2.94 1.07
N LYS A 5 -21.28 4.17 1.60
CA LYS A 5 -20.00 4.86 1.80
C LYS A 5 -19.18 4.19 2.90
N GLU A 6 -19.79 3.82 4.04
CA GLU A 6 -19.08 3.11 5.14
C GLU A 6 -18.46 1.78 4.70
N LYS A 7 -19.18 1.00 3.88
CA LYS A 7 -18.68 -0.27 3.32
C LYS A 7 -17.52 -0.07 2.35
N ASN A 8 -17.52 1.02 1.57
CA ASN A 8 -16.47 1.36 0.61
C ASN A 8 -15.20 1.84 1.36
N ILE A 9 -15.37 2.64 2.41
CA ILE A 9 -14.29 3.11 3.30
C ILE A 9 -13.62 1.92 4.01
N GLU A 10 -14.37 0.94 4.52
CA GLU A 10 -13.79 -0.27 5.12
C GLU A 10 -13.04 -1.16 4.12
N GLN A 11 -13.47 -1.17 2.85
CA GLN A 11 -12.82 -1.94 1.78
C GLN A 11 -11.52 -1.30 1.29
N GLN A 12 -11.37 0.02 1.45
CA GLN A 12 -10.17 0.75 1.09
C GLN A 12 -9.13 0.81 2.22
N LYS A 13 -9.41 0.27 3.41
CA LYS A 13 -8.43 0.22 4.51
C LYS A 13 -7.38 -0.86 4.26
N ALA A 14 -6.13 -0.44 4.24
CA ALA A 14 -4.96 -1.31 4.17
C ALA A 14 -4.01 -1.04 5.35
N LEU A 15 -3.02 -1.92 5.50
CA LEU A 15 -1.87 -1.70 6.38
C LEU A 15 -0.67 -1.34 5.53
N MET A 16 0.05 -0.31 5.97
CA MET A 16 1.41 -0.08 5.55
C MET A 16 2.36 -0.58 6.63
N ILE A 17 3.20 -1.53 6.25
CA ILE A 17 4.24 -2.10 7.10
C ILE A 17 5.58 -1.53 6.64
N SER A 18 6.18 -0.64 7.43
CA SER A 18 7.55 -0.17 7.18
C SER A 18 8.53 -1.16 7.80
N VAL A 19 9.28 -1.88 6.97
CA VAL A 19 10.22 -2.93 7.37
C VAL A 19 11.65 -2.44 7.18
N ARG A 20 12.44 -2.46 8.24
CA ARG A 20 13.90 -2.24 8.17
C ARG A 20 14.62 -3.57 8.25
N PHE A 21 15.51 -3.83 7.31
CA PHE A 21 16.25 -5.09 7.21
C PHE A 21 17.69 -4.86 6.78
N PHE A 22 18.59 -5.75 7.18
CA PHE A 22 19.94 -5.81 6.66
C PHE A 22 19.95 -6.70 5.40
N SER A 23 20.56 -6.24 4.31
CA SER A 23 20.73 -7.03 3.09
C SER A 23 22.18 -7.46 2.96
N ASN A 24 22.43 -8.78 2.91
CA ASN A 24 23.78 -9.31 2.72
C ASN A 24 24.32 -8.99 1.32
N LYS A 25 23.44 -8.91 0.32
CA LYS A 25 23.78 -8.64 -1.09
C LYS A 25 24.44 -7.27 -1.28
N VAL A 26 23.94 -6.25 -0.59
CA VAL A 26 24.47 -4.87 -0.67
C VAL A 26 25.19 -4.44 0.62
N ASN A 27 25.30 -5.33 1.60
CA ASN A 27 25.95 -5.11 2.89
C ASN A 27 25.52 -3.81 3.59
N SER A 28 24.20 -3.57 3.66
CA SER A 28 23.63 -2.33 4.20
C SER A 28 22.24 -2.54 4.79
N ILE A 29 21.79 -1.60 5.61
CA ILE A 29 20.43 -1.54 6.14
C ILE A 29 19.54 -0.77 5.16
N LEU A 30 18.43 -1.38 4.77
CA LEU A 30 17.43 -0.82 3.87
C LEU A 30 16.07 -0.72 4.58
N GLU A 31 15.18 0.11 4.02
CA GLU A 31 13.78 0.21 4.43
C GLU A 31 12.88 -0.06 3.22
N ARG A 32 11.80 -0.80 3.43
CA ARG A 32 10.71 -0.98 2.46
C ARG A 32 9.36 -0.80 3.13
N ASN A 33 8.41 -0.24 2.40
CA ASN A 33 7.03 -0.05 2.85
C ASN A 33 6.15 -1.04 2.09
N LEU A 34 5.50 -1.95 2.81
CA LEU A 34 4.65 -2.98 2.23
C LEU A 34 3.19 -2.61 2.44
N ILE A 35 2.39 -2.70 1.39
CA ILE A 35 0.94 -2.48 1.42
C ILE A 35 0.25 -3.83 1.37
N VAL A 36 -0.55 -4.13 2.38
CA VAL A 36 -1.29 -5.39 2.52
C VAL A 36 -2.70 -5.14 3.04
N ASP A 37 -3.58 -6.13 2.85
CA ASP A 37 -4.93 -6.11 3.39
C ASP A 37 -4.94 -5.90 4.92
N GLN A 38 -5.97 -5.23 5.43
CA GLN A 38 -6.12 -4.95 6.87
C GLN A 38 -6.16 -6.20 7.78
N LYS A 39 -6.48 -7.37 7.22
CA LYS A 39 -6.53 -8.66 7.90
C LYS A 39 -5.31 -9.54 7.59
N ALA A 40 -4.30 -9.01 6.90
CA ALA A 40 -3.11 -9.78 6.56
C ALA A 40 -2.36 -10.24 7.81
N ASP A 41 -1.88 -11.48 7.78
CA ASP A 41 -0.95 -11.98 8.78
C ASP A 41 0.41 -11.30 8.56
N ILE A 42 0.85 -10.55 9.58
CA ILE A 42 2.10 -9.80 9.54
C ILE A 42 3.30 -10.74 9.46
N ALA A 43 3.29 -11.86 10.20
CA ALA A 43 4.40 -12.81 10.19
C ALA A 43 4.52 -13.50 8.82
N GLU A 44 3.40 -13.90 8.22
CA GLU A 44 3.38 -14.45 6.85
C GLU A 44 3.88 -13.42 5.83
N THR A 45 3.49 -12.15 5.99
CA THR A 45 3.91 -11.07 5.10
C THR A 45 5.43 -10.83 5.17
N LEU A 46 6.00 -10.85 6.38
CA LEU A 46 7.45 -10.69 6.58
C LEU A 46 8.23 -11.88 6.03
N ALA A 47 7.75 -13.12 6.23
CA ALA A 47 8.34 -14.31 5.63
C ALA A 47 8.30 -14.25 4.10
N TYR A 48 7.19 -13.78 3.52
CA TYR A 48 7.07 -13.57 2.08
C TYR A 48 8.05 -12.51 1.56
N LEU A 49 8.32 -11.45 2.32
CA LEU A 49 9.36 -10.48 1.99
C LEU A 49 10.75 -11.14 1.97
N GLU A 50 11.09 -11.91 3.00
CA GLU A 50 12.37 -12.64 3.09
C GLU A 50 12.56 -13.59 1.91
N ASP A 51 11.52 -14.38 1.57
CA ASP A 51 11.51 -15.26 0.40
C ASP A 51 11.68 -14.48 -0.92
N SER A 52 11.04 -13.30 -1.04
CA SER A 52 11.08 -12.50 -2.26
C SER A 52 12.44 -11.83 -2.51
N LEU A 53 13.11 -11.37 -1.45
CA LEU A 53 14.38 -10.66 -1.57
C LEU A 53 15.58 -11.58 -1.48
N GLY A 54 15.51 -12.63 -0.66
CA GLY A 54 16.60 -13.55 -0.34
C GLY A 54 17.79 -12.89 0.35
N GLU A 55 18.44 -13.62 1.25
CA GLU A 55 19.66 -13.16 1.96
C GLU A 55 19.51 -11.80 2.68
N ILE A 56 18.36 -11.60 3.32
CA ILE A 56 18.11 -10.46 4.22
C ILE A 56 17.93 -10.92 5.65
N ASN A 57 18.00 -9.98 6.59
CA ASN A 57 17.69 -10.20 8.00
C ASN A 57 16.82 -9.05 8.51
N ILE A 58 15.57 -9.33 8.87
CA ILE A 58 14.64 -8.30 9.34
C ILE A 58 15.06 -7.81 10.72
N LEU A 59 15.19 -6.50 10.88
CA LEU A 59 15.62 -5.87 12.13
C LEU A 59 14.41 -5.39 12.93
N THR A 60 13.53 -4.61 12.29
CA THR A 60 12.32 -4.05 12.91
C THR A 60 11.24 -3.83 11.87
N HIS A 61 9.99 -3.71 12.33
CA HIS A 61 8.88 -3.22 11.51
C HIS A 61 7.94 -2.32 12.33
N THR A 62 7.26 -1.41 11.65
CA THR A 62 6.16 -0.61 12.20
C THR A 62 4.94 -0.73 11.30
N ILE A 63 3.75 -0.51 11.86
CA ILE A 63 2.47 -0.68 11.16
C ILE A 63 1.67 0.61 11.30
N GLN A 64 1.05 1.04 10.21
CA GLN A 64 0.08 2.13 10.20
C GLN A 64 -1.07 1.81 9.24
N HIS A 65 -2.26 2.34 9.55
CA HIS A 65 -3.40 2.26 8.64
C HIS A 65 -3.28 3.30 7.53
N VAL A 66 -3.63 2.89 6.32
CA VAL A 66 -3.67 3.75 5.13
C VAL A 66 -4.92 3.45 4.31
N PHE A 67 -5.27 4.36 3.42
CA PHE A 67 -6.29 4.13 2.40
C PHE A 67 -5.59 3.65 1.14
N CYS A 68 -6.03 2.54 0.55
CA CYS A 68 -5.48 1.99 -0.67
C CYS A 68 -6.53 2.07 -1.77
N ILE A 69 -6.23 2.87 -2.80
CA ILE A 69 -7.03 2.95 -4.03
C ILE A 69 -6.31 2.33 -5.22
N ALA A 70 -5.03 1.97 -5.05
CA ALA A 70 -4.28 1.23 -6.05
C ALA A 70 -4.97 -0.09 -6.40
N GLU A 71 -5.11 -0.36 -7.70
CA GLU A 71 -5.62 -1.64 -8.17
C GLU A 71 -4.60 -2.73 -7.87
N HIS A 72 -5.06 -3.87 -7.36
CA HIS A 72 -4.18 -5.02 -7.16
C HIS A 72 -3.75 -5.51 -8.54
N ALA A 73 -2.48 -5.26 -8.91
CA ALA A 73 -1.94 -5.67 -10.19
C ALA A 73 -2.08 -7.19 -10.35
N ARG A 74 -3.00 -7.63 -11.23
CA ARG A 74 -3.25 -9.04 -11.53
C ARG A 74 -2.01 -9.64 -12.19
N LEU A 75 -1.47 -10.72 -11.62
CA LEU A 75 -0.35 -11.46 -12.20
C LEU A 75 -0.83 -12.58 -13.12
N ASP A 76 -0.02 -12.92 -14.11
CA ASP A 76 0.02 -14.26 -14.71
C ASP A 76 0.84 -15.20 -13.81
N GLN A 77 0.55 -16.51 -13.86
CA GLN A 77 1.25 -17.52 -13.05
C GLN A 77 2.78 -17.48 -13.27
N ALA A 78 3.53 -17.50 -12.17
CA ALA A 78 4.98 -17.47 -12.21
C ALA A 78 5.57 -18.77 -12.79
N GLY A 79 6.45 -18.65 -13.78
CA GLY A 79 7.39 -19.71 -14.15
C GLY A 79 8.54 -19.87 -13.14
N CYS A 80 9.36 -20.90 -13.31
CA CYS A 80 10.44 -21.35 -12.41
C CYS A 80 11.62 -20.38 -12.18
N HIS A 81 11.51 -19.12 -12.63
CA HIS A 81 12.43 -18.03 -12.33
C HIS A 81 11.61 -16.85 -11.79
N HIS A 82 11.53 -16.72 -10.46
CA HIS A 82 10.77 -15.64 -9.85
C HIS A 82 11.59 -14.35 -9.89
N ARG A 83 11.15 -13.37 -10.68
CA ARG A 83 11.67 -12.00 -10.61
C ARG A 83 10.90 -11.22 -9.55
N LEU A 84 11.53 -10.20 -8.93
CA LEU A 84 10.94 -9.46 -7.80
C LEU A 84 9.57 -8.84 -8.14
N GLU A 85 9.40 -8.42 -9.40
CA GLU A 85 8.14 -7.90 -9.96
C GLU A 85 6.99 -8.93 -9.97
N HIS A 86 7.27 -10.22 -9.78
CA HIS A 86 6.25 -11.26 -9.60
C HIS A 86 5.77 -11.38 -8.15
N PHE A 87 6.44 -10.75 -7.19
CA PHE A 87 6.01 -10.74 -5.79
C PHE A 87 5.28 -9.45 -5.44
N TRP A 88 5.79 -8.33 -5.95
CA TRP A 88 5.39 -6.99 -5.53
C TRP A 88 5.04 -6.11 -6.72
N GLY A 89 4.03 -5.26 -6.56
CA GLY A 89 3.72 -4.15 -7.46
C GLY A 89 4.23 -2.86 -6.86
N ASP A 90 4.81 -1.99 -7.68
CA ASP A 90 5.18 -0.64 -7.24
C ASP A 90 3.91 0.21 -7.10
N VAL A 91 3.79 0.91 -5.98
CA VAL A 91 2.72 1.87 -5.68
C VAL A 91 3.32 3.03 -4.89
N ILE A 92 2.64 4.17 -4.89
CA ILE A 92 3.10 5.37 -4.19
C ILE A 92 2.13 5.69 -3.05
N CYS A 93 2.67 5.94 -1.87
CA CYS A 93 1.92 6.58 -0.81
C CYS A 93 2.01 8.09 -0.96
N TYR A 94 0.85 8.73 -0.97
CA TYR A 94 0.65 10.17 -0.93
C TYR A 94 0.17 10.60 0.46
N VAL A 95 0.47 11.83 0.82
CA VAL A 95 -0.19 12.52 1.93
C VAL A 95 -1.14 13.55 1.35
N ILE A 96 -2.40 13.48 1.78
CA ILE A 96 -3.44 14.45 1.47
C ILE A 96 -3.68 15.27 2.74
N GLU A 97 -3.29 16.53 2.70
CA GLU A 97 -3.51 17.49 3.79
C GLU A 97 -4.88 18.14 3.62
N CYS A 98 -5.65 18.18 4.70
CA CYS A 98 -7.05 18.61 4.69
C CYS A 98 -7.38 19.51 5.88
N VAL A 99 -8.43 20.31 5.72
CA VAL A 99 -9.02 21.10 6.81
C VAL A 99 -10.53 20.91 6.88
N ASP A 100 -11.07 20.82 8.10
CA ASP A 100 -12.53 20.79 8.31
C ASP A 100 -13.13 22.20 8.41
N LYS A 101 -14.47 22.28 8.46
CA LYS A 101 -15.21 23.55 8.62
C LYS A 101 -14.93 24.27 9.94
N SER A 102 -14.38 23.57 10.94
CA SER A 102 -13.98 24.13 12.23
C SER A 102 -12.53 24.61 12.24
N GLY A 103 -11.78 24.44 11.14
CA GLY A 103 -10.38 24.84 11.02
C GLY A 103 -9.38 23.83 11.57
N ASN A 104 -9.79 22.58 11.86
CA ASN A 104 -8.89 21.52 12.29
C ASN A 104 -8.19 20.88 11.08
N TYR A 105 -6.90 20.60 11.21
CA TYR A 105 -6.07 20.04 10.16
C TYR A 105 -5.92 18.53 10.31
N TYR A 106 -5.92 17.82 9.18
CA TYR A 106 -5.82 16.37 9.10
C TYR A 106 -4.91 15.94 7.95
N ASP A 107 -4.11 14.92 8.19
CA ASP A 107 -3.25 14.32 7.18
C ASP A 107 -3.70 12.88 6.92
N PHE A 108 -4.01 12.57 5.66
CA PHE A 108 -4.44 11.24 5.25
C PHE A 108 -3.39 10.59 4.36
N LYS A 109 -3.06 9.33 4.67
CA LYS A 109 -2.16 8.52 3.85
C LYS A 109 -2.97 7.72 2.86
N VAL A 110 -2.78 8.01 1.58
CA VAL A 110 -3.48 7.36 0.46
C VAL A 110 -2.46 6.69 -0.44
N VAL A 111 -2.65 5.41 -0.74
CA VAL A 111 -1.79 4.62 -1.63
C VAL A 111 -2.48 4.51 -2.98
N GLY A 112 -1.84 5.02 -4.02
CA GLY A 112 -2.27 4.97 -5.41
C GLY A 112 -1.27 4.21 -6.29
N ASN A 113 -1.68 3.93 -7.54
CA ASN A 113 -0.77 3.43 -8.56
C ASN A 113 0.35 4.45 -8.84
N VAL A 114 1.47 4.01 -9.42
CA VAL A 114 2.63 4.88 -9.73
C VAL A 114 2.27 6.04 -10.67
N ASP A 115 1.25 5.86 -11.51
CA ASP A 115 0.74 6.83 -12.47
C ASP A 115 -0.54 7.55 -12.00
N ALA A 116 -0.93 7.39 -10.73
CA ALA A 116 -2.10 8.05 -10.16
C ALA A 116 -1.89 9.58 -10.19
N GLY A 117 -2.81 10.28 -10.84
CA GLY A 117 -2.83 11.75 -10.86
C GLY A 117 -3.63 12.33 -9.70
N ASP A 118 -3.41 13.62 -9.39
CA ASP A 118 -4.13 14.35 -8.34
C ASP A 118 -5.65 14.17 -8.41
N LYS A 119 -6.23 14.17 -9.62
CA LYS A 119 -7.67 13.99 -9.81
C LYS A 119 -8.16 12.65 -9.26
N GLU A 120 -7.45 11.56 -9.54
CA GLU A 120 -7.81 10.23 -9.07
C GLU A 120 -7.75 10.16 -7.53
N LEU A 121 -6.70 10.75 -6.94
CA LEU A 121 -6.53 10.84 -5.49
C LEU A 121 -7.64 11.68 -4.84
N ILE A 122 -8.01 12.81 -5.44
CA ILE A 122 -9.09 13.69 -4.98
C ILE A 122 -10.45 12.98 -5.08
N ASP A 123 -10.74 12.36 -6.22
CA ASP A 123 -12.01 11.66 -6.45
C ASP A 123 -12.18 10.53 -5.42
N ALA A 124 -11.14 9.71 -5.25
CA ALA A 124 -11.10 8.67 -4.21
C ALA A 124 -11.27 9.23 -2.79
N PHE A 125 -10.59 10.34 -2.47
CA PHE A 125 -10.68 10.95 -1.15
C PHE A 125 -12.08 11.52 -0.87
N ASN A 126 -12.70 12.18 -1.85
CA ASN A 126 -14.05 12.73 -1.74
C ASN A 126 -15.11 11.64 -1.58
N GLU A 127 -14.87 10.41 -2.04
CA GLU A 127 -15.74 9.28 -1.73
C GLU A 127 -15.78 8.94 -0.23
N LEU A 128 -14.67 9.18 0.49
CA LEU A 128 -14.54 8.91 1.92
C LEU A 128 -15.30 9.95 2.76
N THR A 129 -15.29 11.22 2.36
CA THR A 129 -15.89 12.32 3.13
C THR A 129 -16.17 13.54 2.28
N ASP A 130 -17.32 14.18 2.52
CA ASP A 130 -17.71 15.45 1.88
C ASP A 130 -17.41 16.68 2.77
N ASP A 131 -16.85 16.46 3.97
CA ASP A 131 -16.70 17.49 5.01
C ASP A 131 -15.30 18.11 5.10
N LEU A 132 -14.34 17.60 4.33
CA LEU A 132 -12.96 18.05 4.33
C LEU A 132 -12.61 18.81 3.05
N VAL A 133 -11.86 19.89 3.19
CA VAL A 133 -11.27 20.63 2.07
C VAL A 133 -9.82 20.22 1.93
N ILE A 134 -9.45 19.67 0.77
CA ILE A 134 -8.08 19.32 0.44
C ILE A 134 -7.27 20.61 0.25
N LEU A 135 -6.14 20.70 0.96
CA LEU A 135 -5.19 21.80 0.88
C LEU A 135 -4.02 21.48 -0.04
N ASN A 136 -3.48 20.26 0.07
CA ASN A 136 -2.30 19.83 -0.67
C ASN A 136 -2.26 18.31 -0.84
N ILE A 137 -1.59 17.87 -1.89
CA ILE A 137 -1.30 16.46 -2.16
C ILE A 137 0.18 16.36 -2.55
N TYR A 138 0.90 15.44 -1.92
CA TYR A 138 2.29 15.18 -2.28
C TYR A 138 2.67 13.72 -2.07
N GLU A 139 3.63 13.28 -2.89
CA GLU A 139 4.27 11.99 -2.74
C GLU A 139 5.04 11.91 -1.42
N TYR A 140 4.86 10.79 -0.71
CA TYR A 140 5.47 10.57 0.58
C TYR A 140 6.45 9.40 0.57
N LYS A 141 6.05 8.23 0.05
CA LYS A 141 6.90 7.03 0.06
C LYS A 141 6.64 6.10 -1.11
N ASP A 142 7.72 5.58 -1.68
CA ASP A 142 7.68 4.39 -2.53
C ASP A 142 7.29 3.16 -1.70
N CYS A 143 6.33 2.41 -2.22
CA CYS A 143 5.70 1.29 -1.54
C CYS A 143 5.57 0.08 -2.47
N TRP A 144 5.46 -1.09 -1.86
CA TRP A 144 5.25 -2.36 -2.54
C TRP A 144 3.93 -2.96 -2.10
N ILE A 145 3.00 -3.16 -3.03
CA ILE A 145 1.76 -3.88 -2.76
C ILE A 145 1.93 -5.35 -3.10
N LYS A 146 1.49 -6.25 -2.21
CA LYS A 146 1.53 -7.69 -2.46
C LYS A 146 0.62 -7.99 -3.66
N ARG A 147 1.16 -8.63 -4.69
CA ARG A 147 0.34 -9.01 -5.85
C ARG A 147 -0.46 -10.26 -5.54
N GLU A 148 -1.74 -10.29 -5.92
CA GLU A 148 -2.54 -11.51 -5.80
C GLU A 148 -2.03 -12.56 -6.79
N ARG A 149 -1.73 -13.77 -6.29
CA ARG A 149 -1.47 -14.91 -7.17
C ARG A 149 -2.76 -15.23 -7.91
N SER A 150 -2.76 -15.11 -9.24
CA SER A 150 -3.86 -15.61 -10.05
C SER A 150 -4.03 -17.12 -9.82
N THR A 151 -5.15 -17.48 -9.21
CA THR A 151 -5.63 -18.86 -9.24
C THR A 151 -6.22 -19.08 -10.63
N LEU A 152 -5.39 -19.46 -11.60
CA LEU A 152 -5.90 -20.10 -12.80
C LEU A 152 -6.65 -21.37 -12.36
N LYS A 153 -7.98 -21.29 -12.29
CA LYS A 153 -8.83 -22.48 -12.36
C LYS A 153 -8.49 -23.14 -13.68
N GLY A 154 -7.94 -24.34 -13.62
CA GLY A 154 -7.62 -25.13 -14.80
C GLY A 154 -8.80 -25.17 -15.76
N THR A 155 -8.52 -24.83 -17.00
CA THR A 155 -9.34 -25.19 -18.16
C THR A 155 -8.61 -26.28 -18.92
#